data_AF-A0A850I6E3-F1
#
_entry.id   AF-A0A850I6E3-F1
#
_cell.length_a   1.000
_cell.length_b   1.000
_cell.length_c   1.000
_cell.angle_alpha   90.00
_cell.angle_beta   90.00
_cell.angle_gamma   90.00
#
_symmetry.space_group_name_H-M   'P 1'
#
loop_
_entity.id
_entity.type
_entity.pdbx_description
1 polymer ?
#
loop_
_entity_poly.entity_id
_entity_poly.type
_entity_poly.pdbx_seq_one_letter_code
_entity_poly.pdbx_strand_id
1 'polypeptide(L)'
;MTPLTRDDVLKAVGHADDVTIARIIASGATVTELAEAQAWLANDEPLINAGRPLATGRARELVDILSELEPAEDDEPGGPSPPIVPQE
;
A
#
# COMPACT_ATOMS: atom_id res chain seq x y z
N MET A 1 -3.09 23.13 -3.97
CA MET A 1 -2.97 21.80 -3.36
C MET A 1 -3.51 21.88 -1.96
N THR A 2 -4.59 21.16 -1.67
CA THR A 2 -5.18 21.12 -0.33
C THR A 2 -4.30 20.22 0.54
N PRO A 3 -3.83 20.70 1.70
CA PRO A 3 -3.07 19.86 2.62
C PRO A 3 -3.95 18.70 3.11
N LEU A 4 -3.32 17.55 3.33
CA LEU A 4 -4.00 16.38 3.83
C LEU A 4 -4.53 16.63 5.25
N THR A 5 -5.79 16.28 5.49
CA THR A 5 -6.38 16.33 6.83
C THR A 5 -6.55 14.93 7.41
N ARG A 6 -6.78 14.86 8.72
CA ARG A 6 -7.09 13.60 9.41
C ARG A 6 -8.31 12.89 8.80
N ASP A 7 -9.33 13.65 8.42
CA ASP A 7 -10.53 13.11 7.79
C ASP A 7 -10.23 12.54 6.41
N ASP A 8 -9.38 13.20 5.61
CA ASP A 8 -8.93 12.66 4.31
C ASP A 8 -8.17 11.34 4.48
N VAL A 9 -7.30 11.25 5.50
CA VAL A 9 -6.55 10.02 5.80
C VAL A 9 -7.49 8.89 6.18
N LEU A 10 -8.45 9.15 7.08
CA LEU A 10 -9.42 8.15 7.51
C LEU A 10 -10.35 7.71 6.38
N LYS A 11 -10.77 8.65 5.51
CA LYS A 11 -11.60 8.31 4.34
C LYS A 11 -10.86 7.47 3.32
N ALA A 12 -9.57 7.72 3.14
CA ALA A 12 -8.74 6.90 2.28
C ALA A 12 -8.53 5.53 2.93
N VAL A 13 -7.84 5.47 4.06
CA VAL A 13 -7.28 4.22 4.64
C VAL A 13 -8.33 3.43 5.43
N GLY A 14 -9.47 4.04 5.77
CA GLY A 14 -10.53 3.43 6.56
C GLY A 14 -10.19 3.40 8.05
N HIS A 15 -9.15 2.66 8.41
CA HIS A 15 -8.67 2.54 9.80
C HIS A 15 -7.18 2.83 9.89
N ALA A 16 -6.81 3.86 10.64
CA ALA A 16 -5.43 4.20 10.94
C ALA A 16 -5.35 4.81 12.34
N ASP A 17 -4.32 4.45 13.09
CA ASP A 17 -4.05 5.04 14.40
C ASP A 17 -3.62 6.51 14.28
N ASP A 18 -3.82 7.28 15.36
CA ASP A 18 -3.41 8.69 15.47
C ASP A 18 -1.93 8.92 15.09
N VAL A 19 -1.06 7.96 15.46
CA VAL A 19 0.38 8.02 15.15
C VAL A 19 0.60 7.94 13.64
N THR A 20 -0.08 7.02 12.96
CA THR A 20 0.08 6.86 11.52
C THR A 20 -0.52 8.03 10.76
N ILE A 21 -1.70 8.51 11.18
CA ILE A 21 -2.31 9.72 10.63
C ILE A 21 -1.33 10.91 10.75
N ALA A 22 -0.68 11.07 11.90
CA ALA A 22 0.30 12.14 12.10
C ALA A 22 1.51 11.98 11.17
N ARG A 23 2.04 10.76 10.97
CA ARG A 23 3.14 10.48 10.02
C ARG A 23 2.76 10.85 8.58
N ILE A 24 1.57 10.42 8.14
CA ILE A 24 1.06 10.69 6.80
C ILE A 24 0.89 12.21 6.58
N ILE A 25 0.32 12.94 7.54
CA ILE A 25 0.20 14.41 7.43
C ILE A 25 1.58 15.08 7.47
N ALA A 26 2.51 14.60 8.30
CA ALA A 26 3.87 15.12 8.42
C ALA A 26 4.73 14.92 7.17
N SER A 27 4.44 13.90 6.34
CA SER A 27 5.08 13.71 5.02
C SER A 27 4.86 14.90 4.08
N GLY A 28 3.84 15.73 4.36
CA GLY A 28 3.42 16.83 3.51
C GLY A 28 2.79 16.37 2.19
N ALA A 29 2.38 15.11 2.10
CA ALA A 29 1.65 14.58 0.96
C ALA A 29 0.28 15.25 0.77
N THR A 30 -0.22 15.16 -0.44
CA THR A 30 -1.55 15.60 -0.84
C THR A 30 -2.51 14.42 -0.96
N VAL A 31 -3.81 14.71 -1.00
CA VAL A 31 -4.86 13.70 -1.19
C VAL A 31 -4.62 12.87 -2.46
N THR A 32 -4.08 13.49 -3.51
CA THR A 32 -3.74 12.81 -4.76
C THR A 32 -2.60 11.81 -4.58
N GLU A 33 -1.55 12.17 -3.84
CA GLU A 33 -0.43 11.26 -3.55
C GLU A 33 -0.86 10.11 -2.63
N LEU A 34 -1.77 10.37 -1.68
CA LEU A 34 -2.36 9.33 -0.84
C LEU A 34 -3.20 8.34 -1.65
N ALA A 35 -4.04 8.83 -2.56
CA ALA A 35 -4.83 7.99 -3.45
C ALA A 35 -3.94 7.14 -4.39
N GLU A 36 -2.84 7.72 -4.89
CA GLU A 36 -1.86 6.97 -5.68
C GLU A 36 -1.23 5.84 -4.87
N ALA A 37 -0.74 6.14 -3.66
CA ALA A 37 -0.16 5.12 -2.77
C ALA A 37 -1.14 3.98 -2.48
N GLN A 38 -2.42 4.30 -2.30
CA GLN A 38 -3.44 3.28 -2.13
C GLN A 38 -3.71 2.43 -3.36
N ALA A 39 -3.73 3.05 -4.54
CA ALA A 39 -3.86 2.31 -5.79
C ALA A 39 -2.68 1.35 -6.00
N TRP A 40 -1.50 1.68 -5.46
CA TRP A 40 -0.35 0.77 -5.44
C TRP A 40 -0.54 -0.44 -4.52
N LEU A 41 -1.12 -0.26 -3.34
CA LEU A 41 -1.36 -1.36 -2.40
C LEU A 41 -2.52 -2.26 -2.82
N ALA A 42 -3.59 -1.67 -3.34
CA ALA A 42 -4.77 -2.40 -3.79
C ALA A 42 -4.57 -3.19 -5.10
N ASN A 43 -3.42 -3.04 -5.78
CA ASN A 43 -3.08 -3.83 -6.95
C ASN A 43 -2.09 -4.95 -6.57
N ASP A 44 -2.56 -6.19 -6.63
CA ASP A 44 -1.80 -7.42 -6.41
C ASP A 44 -0.61 -7.58 -7.38
N GLU A 45 -0.78 -7.11 -8.63
CA GLU A 45 0.31 -7.00 -9.59
C GLU A 45 0.88 -5.59 -9.59
N PRO A 46 2.21 -5.41 -9.53
CA PRO A 46 2.82 -4.08 -9.52
C PRO A 46 2.31 -3.28 -10.71
N LEU A 47 1.82 -2.04 -10.50
CA LEU A 47 1.35 -1.16 -11.57
C LEU A 47 2.40 -0.92 -12.69
N ILE A 48 3.67 -1.30 -12.45
CA ILE A 48 4.72 -1.47 -13.48
C ILE A 48 4.25 -2.37 -14.64
N ASN A 49 3.58 -3.50 -14.36
CA ASN A 49 3.03 -4.40 -15.38
C ASN A 49 1.91 -3.72 -16.19
N ALA A 50 1.19 -2.77 -15.59
CA ALA A 50 0.19 -1.92 -16.25
C ALA A 50 0.81 -0.70 -16.97
N GLY A 51 2.14 -0.62 -17.09
CA GLY A 51 2.85 0.46 -17.76
C GLY A 51 2.93 1.78 -16.97
N ARG A 52 2.62 1.76 -15.67
CA ARG A 52 2.77 2.92 -14.78
C ARG A 52 4.13 2.87 -14.06
N PRO A 53 4.88 3.98 -14.02
CA PRO A 53 6.13 4.04 -13.27
C PRO A 53 5.88 3.89 -11.78
N LEU A 54 6.82 3.25 -11.05
CA LEU A 54 6.80 3.11 -9.59
C LEU A 54 6.38 4.39 -8.87
N ALA A 55 5.67 4.26 -7.74
CA ALA A 55 5.48 5.38 -6.82
C ALA A 55 6.84 6.01 -6.50
N THR A 56 6.93 7.34 -6.65
CA THR A 56 8.16 8.11 -6.36
C THR A 56 7.88 9.27 -5.40
N GLY A 57 8.93 9.77 -4.76
CA GLY A 57 8.82 10.88 -3.81
C GLY A 57 7.90 10.54 -2.64
N ARG A 58 6.92 11.41 -2.36
CA ARG A 58 6.01 11.29 -1.22
C ARG A 58 5.03 10.12 -1.36
N ALA A 59 4.58 9.83 -2.58
CA ALA A 59 3.70 8.67 -2.80
C ALA A 59 4.39 7.36 -2.38
N ARG A 60 5.70 7.23 -2.60
CA ARG A 60 6.46 6.05 -2.16
C ARG A 60 6.57 5.95 -0.64
N GLU A 61 6.80 7.07 0.04
CA GLU A 61 6.83 7.11 1.51
C GLU A 61 5.47 6.74 2.11
N LEU A 62 4.38 7.17 1.47
CA LEU A 62 3.03 6.78 1.87
C LEU A 62 2.76 5.29 1.66
N VAL A 63 3.21 4.70 0.54
CA VAL A 63 3.09 3.24 0.32
C VAL A 63 3.75 2.48 1.46
N ASP A 64 4.95 2.88 1.87
CA ASP A 64 5.69 2.27 2.98
C ASP A 64 4.90 2.33 4.30
N ILE A 65 4.42 3.52 4.67
CA ILE A 65 3.62 3.74 5.90
C ILE A 65 2.32 2.93 5.88
N LEU A 66 1.67 2.83 4.73
CA LEU A 66 0.40 2.12 4.59
C LEU A 66 0.60 0.60 4.56
N SER A 67 1.68 0.09 3.97
CA SER A 67 2.05 -1.34 4.07
C SER A 67 2.32 -1.79 5.50
N GLU A 68 2.76 -0.88 6.39
CA GLU A 68 2.88 -1.18 7.83
C GLU A 68 1.51 -1.30 8.53
N LEU A 69 0.45 -0.69 7.97
CA LEU A 69 -0.89 -0.68 8.55
C LEU A 69 -1.75 -1.86 8.10
N GLU A 70 -1.64 -2.27 6.84
CA GLU A 70 -2.37 -3.46 6.40
C GLU A 70 -1.84 -4.66 7.20
N PRO A 71 -2.69 -5.37 7.96
CA PRO A 71 -2.27 -6.65 8.49
C PRO A 71 -1.82 -7.44 7.27
N ALA A 72 -0.62 -8.03 7.31
CA ALA A 72 -0.13 -8.87 6.23
C ALA A 72 -1.26 -9.84 5.87
N GLU A 73 -2.00 -9.54 4.79
CA GLU A 73 -3.00 -10.45 4.30
C GLU A 73 -2.19 -11.70 4.01
N ASP A 74 -2.52 -12.77 4.72
CA ASP A 74 -1.84 -14.05 4.68
C ASP A 74 -1.33 -14.27 3.25
N ASP A 75 -0.01 -14.15 3.10
CA ASP A 75 0.70 -14.89 2.07
C ASP A 75 0.33 -16.34 2.38
N GLU A 76 -0.79 -16.83 1.82
CA GLU A 76 -0.95 -18.23 1.60
C GLU A 76 0.09 -18.54 0.53
N PRO A 77 1.21 -19.23 0.82
CA PRO A 77 1.99 -19.89 -0.22
C PRO A 77 1.16 -21.09 -0.72
N GLY A 78 0.03 -20.79 -1.35
CA GLY A 78 -0.93 -21.72 -1.94
C GLY A 78 -0.57 -22.03 -3.38
N GLY A 79 0.72 -22.12 -3.71
CA GLY A 79 1.14 -22.88 -4.88
C GLY A 79 1.16 -24.36 -4.47
N PRO A 80 0.25 -25.23 -4.94
CA PRO A 80 0.45 -26.66 -4.73
C PRO A 80 1.66 -27.06 -5.57
N SER A 81 2.83 -27.14 -4.95
CA SER A 81 3.88 -28.02 -5.46
C SER A 81 3.40 -29.45 -5.16
N PRO A 82 2.96 -30.25 -6.14
CA PRO A 82 2.77 -31.66 -5.87
C PRO A 82 4.13 -32.24 -5.47
N PRO A 83 4.20 -33.12 -4.46
CA PRO A 83 5.44 -33.77 -4.13
C PRO A 83 5.92 -34.54 -5.36
N ILE A 84 7.14 -34.27 -5.80
CA ILE A 84 7.88 -35.16 -6.69
C ILE A 84 8.10 -36.44 -5.90
N VAL A 85 7.18 -37.39 -6.06
CA VAL A 85 7.43 -38.79 -5.73
C VAL A 85 8.24 -39.37 -6.89
N PRO A 86 9.48 -39.82 -6.66
CA PRO A 86 10.16 -40.67 -7.64
C PRO A 86 9.35 -41.96 -7.75
N GLN A 87 8.78 -42.22 -8.92
CA GLN A 87 8.23 -43.55 -9.20
C GLN A 87 9.40 -44.46 -9.53
N GLU A 88 9.61 -45.47 -8.67
CA GLU A 88 10.52 -46.60 -8.91
C GLU A 88 9.97 -47.55 -9.99
#